data_AF-A0A7L0NG05-F1
#
_entry.id   AF-A0A7L0NG05-F1
#
_cell.length_a   1.000
_cell.length_b   1.000
_cell.length_c   1.000
_cell.angle_alpha   90.00
_cell.angle_beta   90.00
_cell.angle_gamma   90.00
#
_symmetry.space_group_name_H-M   'P 1'
#
loop_
_entity.id
_entity.type
_entity.pdbx_description
1 polymer ?
#
loop_
_entity_poly.entity_id
_entity_poly.type
_entity_poly.pdbx_seq_one_letter_code
_entity_poly.pdbx_strand_id
1 'polypeptide(L)'
;LQEEVDPSLQALESRQEEILKRLYELKSAVDGLSKMIQTPDADFDVTNIIQTDEFSPLTTNGADLDLMLGKDYGALKDVVINANPSHPPLSLLVLHSLLCERYKILSAVHTHSSVKSVPEKLLRCFGEQTKKQPRHKYQLGFTLIWKDVPKPQMKFSIQTMCPIEGEGNIARFLFSLFCPKHSAAVTSTLIDSWVDTALFQLREGSSKERAAVLRSMNAALGRSSWLVGSELSVADVVAWCALQQTGTASAAPANVQKWMKSCENLAPFSSVMKLLK
;
A
#
# COMPACT_ATOMS: atom_id res chain seq x y z
N LEU A 1 11.61 9.60 73.72
CA LEU A 1 11.11 8.57 72.78
C LEU A 1 11.26 9.17 71.39
N GLN A 2 12.34 8.82 70.69
CA GLN A 2 12.61 9.22 69.32
C GLN A 2 12.04 8.10 68.45
N GLU A 3 11.00 8.38 67.67
CA GLU A 3 10.44 7.44 66.69
C GLU A 3 11.46 7.25 65.56
N GLU A 4 12.11 6.09 65.51
CA GLU A 4 12.84 5.65 64.33
C GLU A 4 11.82 5.41 63.20
N VAL A 5 11.82 6.30 62.21
CA VAL A 5 10.99 6.16 61.01
C VAL A 5 11.51 4.97 60.20
N ASP A 6 10.63 4.01 59.94
CA ASP A 6 10.92 2.80 59.17
C ASP A 6 11.50 3.14 57.78
N PRO A 7 12.72 2.67 57.44
CA PRO A 7 13.37 2.95 56.16
C PRO A 7 12.56 2.54 54.93
N SER A 8 11.70 1.52 55.07
CA SER A 8 10.81 1.08 54.01
C SER A 8 9.69 2.09 53.73
N LEU A 9 9.26 2.81 54.77
CA LEU A 9 8.24 3.86 54.69
C LEU A 9 8.80 5.10 53.98
N GLN A 10 10.04 5.49 54.28
CA GLN A 10 10.72 6.61 53.59
C GLN A 10 10.98 6.31 52.11
N ALA A 11 11.36 5.08 51.77
CA ALA A 11 11.54 4.67 50.39
C ALA A 11 10.21 4.68 49.60
N LEU A 12 9.11 4.31 50.26
CA LEU A 12 7.78 4.36 49.67
C LEU A 12 7.31 5.81 49.46
N GLU A 13 7.52 6.68 50.44
CA GLU A 13 7.20 8.12 50.37
C GLU A 13 7.97 8.80 49.23
N SER A 14 9.28 8.54 49.13
CA SER A 14 10.13 9.05 48.05
C SER A 14 9.63 8.61 46.66
N ARG A 15 9.18 7.36 46.54
CA ARG A 15 8.62 6.84 45.28
C ARG A 15 7.27 7.48 44.95
N GLN A 16 6.44 7.73 45.96
CA GLN A 16 5.14 8.39 45.78
C GLN A 16 5.33 9.85 45.33
N GLU A 17 6.29 10.57 45.88
CA GLU A 17 6.65 11.93 45.45
C GLU A 17 7.14 11.97 44.00
N GLU A 18 7.98 11.00 43.59
CA GLU A 18 8.47 10.92 42.21
C GLU A 18 7.32 10.65 41.22
N ILE A 19 6.39 9.76 41.58
CA ILE A 19 5.21 9.47 40.76
C ILE A 19 4.32 10.71 40.64
N LEU A 20 4.08 11.43 41.74
CA LEU A 20 3.31 12.68 41.73
C LEU A 20 3.96 13.72 40.82
N LYS A 21 5.28 13.89 40.89
CA LYS A 21 6.01 14.81 40.02
C LYS A 21 5.83 14.48 38.54
N ARG A 22 5.97 13.20 38.17
CA ARG A 22 5.75 12.73 36.78
C ARG A 22 4.31 12.96 36.31
N LEU A 23 3.33 12.78 37.19
CA LEU A 23 1.92 13.04 36.87
C LEU A 23 1.64 14.53 36.62
N TYR A 24 2.26 15.43 37.39
CA TYR A 24 2.15 16.87 37.15
C TYR A 24 2.79 17.30 35.84
N GLU A 25 3.97 16.76 35.51
CA GLU A 25 4.65 17.02 34.23
C GLU A 25 3.80 16.53 33.05
N LEU A 26 3.23 15.32 33.15
CA LEU A 26 2.38 14.76 32.11
C LEU A 26 1.09 15.57 31.92
N LYS A 27 0.45 15.98 33.02
CA LYS A 27 -0.74 16.85 32.97
C LYS A 27 -0.43 18.17 32.28
N SER A 28 0.70 18.81 32.62
CA SER A 28 1.10 20.07 31.99
C SER A 28 1.35 19.92 30.48
N ALA A 29 1.92 18.79 30.04
CA ALA A 29 2.13 18.51 28.62
C ALA A 29 0.80 18.32 27.88
N VAL A 30 -0.15 17.59 28.48
CA VAL A 30 -1.50 17.38 27.92
C VAL A 30 -2.29 18.69 27.84
N ASP A 31 -2.25 19.52 28.89
CA ASP A 31 -2.91 20.83 28.91
C ASP A 31 -2.32 21.78 27.86
N GLY A 32 -0.99 21.72 27.63
CA GLY A 32 -0.32 22.46 26.57
C GLY A 32 -0.77 22.04 25.16
N LEU A 33 -0.87 20.72 24.93
CA LEU A 33 -1.33 20.18 23.65
C LEU A 33 -2.81 20.51 23.40
N SER A 34 -3.65 20.44 24.44
CA SER A 34 -5.08 20.79 24.35
C SER A 34 -5.28 22.26 23.98
N LYS A 35 -4.46 23.18 24.52
CA LYS A 35 -4.52 24.60 24.15
C LYS A 35 -4.10 24.85 22.71
N MET A 36 -3.16 24.09 22.18
CA MET A 36 -2.70 24.21 20.79
C MET A 36 -3.76 23.74 19.77
N ILE A 37 -4.63 22.80 20.17
CA ILE A 37 -5.73 22.31 19.32
C ILE A 37 -6.96 23.23 19.39
N GLN A 38 -7.11 23.99 20.48
CA GLN A 38 -8.30 24.81 20.75
C GLN A 38 -8.19 26.29 20.32
N THR A 39 -7.08 26.77 19.76
CA THR A 39 -7.03 28.13 19.22
C THR A 39 -7.79 28.21 17.90
N PRO A 40 -8.95 28.90 17.83
CA PRO A 40 -9.66 29.14 16.59
C PRO A 40 -9.10 30.41 15.93
N ASP A 41 -9.12 30.38 14.60
CA ASP A 41 -9.08 31.50 13.65
C ASP A 41 -7.72 32.13 13.28
N ALA A 42 -7.37 31.92 12.02
CA ALA A 42 -7.29 33.04 11.07
C ALA A 42 -7.71 32.55 9.68
N ASP A 43 -8.69 33.23 9.08
CA ASP A 43 -9.19 33.06 7.72
C ASP A 43 -8.09 32.74 6.71
N PHE A 44 -8.18 31.57 6.05
CA PHE A 44 -7.36 31.26 4.89
C PHE A 44 -8.22 31.36 3.63
N ASP A 45 -8.02 32.47 2.94
CA ASP A 45 -8.66 32.89 1.70
C ASP A 45 -8.65 31.76 0.63
N VAL A 46 -9.84 31.37 0.16
CA VAL A 46 -10.12 30.18 -0.68
C VAL A 46 -9.86 30.43 -2.18
N THR A 47 -8.89 31.28 -2.53
CA THR A 47 -8.72 31.74 -3.93
C THR A 47 -7.39 31.39 -4.61
N ASN A 48 -6.50 30.61 -3.99
CA ASN A 48 -5.21 30.22 -4.61
C ASN A 48 -4.99 28.71 -4.86
N ILE A 49 -6.05 27.90 -5.05
CA ILE A 49 -5.94 26.46 -5.36
C ILE A 49 -5.63 26.19 -6.86
N ILE A 50 -4.93 27.10 -7.54
CA ILE A 50 -4.38 26.83 -8.87
C ILE A 50 -2.94 27.37 -8.90
N GLN A 51 -2.06 26.75 -8.12
CA GLN A 51 -0.66 26.70 -8.50
C GLN A 51 -0.42 25.37 -9.20
N THR A 52 -0.15 25.48 -10.49
CA THR A 52 0.38 24.44 -11.36
C THR A 52 1.69 23.94 -10.77
N ASP A 53 1.61 22.86 -10.00
CA ASP A 53 2.80 22.19 -9.47
C ASP A 53 3.44 21.42 -10.63
N GLU A 54 4.53 21.95 -11.18
CA GLU A 54 5.31 21.30 -12.23
C GLU A 54 5.82 19.95 -11.71
N PHE A 55 5.34 18.87 -12.32
CA PHE A 55 5.80 17.52 -12.06
C PHE A 55 7.21 17.34 -12.62
N SER A 56 8.19 17.24 -11.72
CA SER A 56 9.56 16.86 -12.08
C SER A 56 9.59 15.37 -12.49
N PRO A 57 10.33 14.98 -13.55
CA PRO A 57 10.29 13.64 -14.11
C PRO A 57 10.84 12.58 -13.13
N LEU A 58 10.37 11.35 -13.32
CA LEU A 58 10.78 10.11 -12.64
C LEU A 58 12.31 9.91 -12.62
N THR A 59 13.00 10.56 -11.70
CA THR A 59 14.38 10.21 -11.34
C THR A 59 14.57 10.50 -9.87
N THR A 60 14.81 9.50 -9.01
CA THR A 60 15.70 9.63 -7.84
C THR A 60 15.87 8.34 -7.00
N ASN A 61 16.93 8.38 -6.18
CA ASN A 61 17.70 7.30 -5.55
C ASN A 61 17.06 6.68 -4.29
N GLY A 62 17.64 5.59 -3.77
CA GLY A 62 17.17 4.85 -2.59
C GLY A 62 16.96 5.61 -1.28
N ALA A 63 17.44 6.87 -1.18
CA ALA A 63 17.13 7.77 -0.08
C ALA A 63 15.62 8.07 0.05
N ASP A 64 14.87 7.99 -1.06
CA ASP A 64 13.41 8.16 -1.09
C ASP A 64 12.68 7.07 -0.27
N LEU A 65 13.16 5.82 -0.38
CA LEU A 65 12.58 4.68 0.33
C LEU A 65 12.86 4.74 1.84
N ASP A 66 13.98 5.35 2.26
CA ASP A 66 14.33 5.61 3.66
C ASP A 66 13.51 6.74 4.28
N LEU A 67 13.14 7.76 3.48
CA LEU A 67 12.21 8.79 3.91
C LEU A 67 10.79 8.23 4.08
N MET A 68 10.33 7.40 3.14
CA MET A 68 8.98 6.83 3.15
C MET A 68 8.74 5.84 4.29
N LEU A 69 9.69 4.93 4.51
CA LEU A 69 9.53 3.85 5.48
C LEU A 69 10.17 4.18 6.82
N GLY A 70 10.92 5.28 6.93
CA GLY A 70 11.73 5.59 8.10
C GLY A 70 13.10 4.91 8.07
N LYS A 71 14.00 5.42 8.93
CA LYS A 71 15.42 5.03 9.00
C LYS A 71 15.68 3.77 9.84
N ASP A 72 14.67 3.29 10.56
CA ASP A 72 14.83 2.22 11.57
C ASP A 72 14.69 0.80 10.98
N TYR A 73 14.31 0.68 9.72
CA TYR A 73 14.24 -0.59 9.00
C TYR A 73 15.60 -0.81 8.34
N GLY A 74 16.37 -1.79 8.83
CA GLY A 74 17.78 -2.00 8.48
C GLY A 74 18.12 -2.09 6.99
N ALA A 75 19.38 -2.39 6.67
CA ALA A 75 19.98 -2.22 5.33
C ALA A 75 19.21 -2.82 4.13
N LEU A 76 18.30 -3.77 4.34
CA LEU A 76 17.33 -4.21 3.34
C LEU A 76 15.93 -4.31 3.96
N LYS A 77 14.95 -3.69 3.29
CA LYS A 77 13.53 -3.75 3.63
C LYS A 77 12.91 -4.96 2.91
N ASP A 78 12.48 -5.96 3.67
CA ASP A 78 11.88 -7.18 3.12
C ASP A 78 10.34 -7.13 3.18
N VAL A 79 9.72 -7.26 2.01
CA VAL A 79 8.28 -7.52 1.82
C VAL A 79 8.09 -9.02 1.60
N VAL A 80 7.30 -9.67 2.45
CA VAL A 80 6.93 -11.07 2.28
C VAL A 80 5.42 -11.17 2.10
N ILE A 81 4.97 -11.71 0.98
CA ILE A 81 3.55 -11.87 0.65
C ILE A 81 3.22 -13.34 0.58
N ASN A 82 2.22 -13.78 1.34
CA ASN A 82 1.61 -15.09 1.22
C ASN A 82 0.35 -14.95 0.36
N ALA A 83 0.21 -15.77 -0.67
CA ALA A 83 -0.94 -15.75 -1.56
C ALA A 83 -1.35 -17.15 -2.00
N ASN A 84 -2.64 -17.33 -2.27
CA ASN A 84 -3.19 -18.59 -2.72
C ASN A 84 -3.00 -18.72 -4.25
N PRO A 85 -2.35 -19.79 -4.77
CA PRO A 85 -2.17 -19.96 -6.21
C PRO A 85 -3.48 -20.20 -6.97
N SER A 86 -4.55 -20.64 -6.29
CA SER A 86 -5.89 -20.75 -6.89
C SER A 86 -6.54 -19.39 -7.16
N HIS A 87 -6.09 -18.35 -6.46
CA HIS A 87 -6.58 -16.97 -6.59
C HIS A 87 -5.38 -16.00 -6.63
N PRO A 88 -4.59 -16.03 -7.71
CA PRO A 88 -3.35 -15.26 -7.79
C PRO A 88 -3.66 -13.75 -7.75
N PRO A 89 -3.00 -12.97 -6.87
CA PRO A 89 -3.28 -11.55 -6.68
C PRO A 89 -2.60 -10.72 -7.77
N LEU A 90 -3.25 -10.58 -8.92
CA LEU A 90 -2.68 -9.96 -10.11
C LEU A 90 -2.24 -8.51 -9.88
N SER A 91 -2.97 -7.75 -9.07
CA SER A 91 -2.62 -6.35 -8.78
C SER A 91 -1.23 -6.27 -8.12
N LEU A 92 -0.89 -7.23 -7.26
CA LEU A 92 0.41 -7.29 -6.60
C LEU A 92 1.54 -7.68 -7.56
N LEU A 93 1.25 -8.47 -8.60
CA LEU A 93 2.22 -8.78 -9.65
C LEU A 93 2.49 -7.59 -10.57
N VAL A 94 1.44 -6.80 -10.88
CA VAL A 94 1.60 -5.54 -11.65
C VAL A 94 2.40 -4.54 -10.83
N LEU A 95 2.09 -4.38 -9.54
CA LEU A 95 2.82 -3.50 -8.62
C LEU A 95 4.26 -3.93 -8.44
N HIS A 96 4.54 -5.24 -8.35
CA HIS A 96 5.92 -5.73 -8.34
C HIS A 96 6.68 -5.29 -9.59
N SER A 97 6.09 -5.44 -10.78
CA SER A 97 6.71 -5.02 -12.04
C SER A 97 6.96 -3.50 -12.08
N LEU A 98 5.99 -2.69 -11.62
CA LEU A 98 6.17 -1.25 -11.46
C LEU A 98 7.30 -0.92 -10.48
N LEU A 99 7.41 -1.65 -9.37
CA LEU A 99 8.45 -1.45 -8.35
C LEU A 99 9.83 -1.78 -8.94
N CYS A 100 9.92 -2.79 -9.80
CA CYS A 100 11.16 -3.14 -10.50
C CYS A 100 11.64 -2.07 -11.49
N GLU A 101 10.73 -1.24 -12.04
CA GLU A 101 11.13 -0.10 -12.90
C GLU A 101 11.78 1.03 -12.10
N ARG A 102 11.51 1.11 -10.79
CA ARG A 102 11.93 2.21 -9.91
C ARG A 102 13.07 1.84 -8.97
N TYR A 103 13.07 0.61 -8.46
CA TYR A 103 13.98 0.15 -7.43
C TYR A 103 14.73 -1.11 -7.84
N LYS A 104 15.92 -1.31 -7.27
CA LYS A 104 16.63 -2.59 -7.38
C LYS A 104 16.00 -3.60 -6.44
N ILE A 105 15.18 -4.50 -6.97
CA ILE A 105 14.40 -5.47 -6.19
C ILE A 105 14.99 -6.86 -6.27
N LEU A 106 15.25 -7.47 -5.11
CA LEU A 106 15.55 -8.89 -5.01
C LEU A 106 14.25 -9.67 -4.94
N SER A 107 13.87 -10.32 -6.03
CA SER A 107 12.59 -11.02 -6.15
C SER A 107 12.75 -12.51 -5.91
N ALA A 108 11.91 -13.10 -5.06
CA ALA A 108 11.92 -14.54 -4.77
C ALA A 108 10.49 -15.11 -4.80
N VAL A 109 10.37 -16.33 -5.31
CA VAL A 109 9.11 -17.10 -5.30
C VAL A 109 9.37 -18.41 -4.57
N HIS A 110 8.53 -18.72 -3.59
CA HIS A 110 8.57 -19.96 -2.83
C HIS A 110 7.20 -20.64 -2.82
N THR A 111 7.19 -21.93 -2.53
CA THR A 111 5.96 -22.71 -2.32
C THR A 111 5.96 -23.24 -0.91
N HIS A 112 4.89 -22.97 -0.16
CA HIS A 112 4.68 -23.49 1.19
C HIS A 112 4.11 -24.91 1.13
N SER A 113 4.41 -25.73 2.14
CA SER A 113 3.98 -27.13 2.22
C SER A 113 2.46 -27.33 2.22
N SER A 114 1.67 -26.30 2.52
CA SER A 114 0.21 -26.36 2.45
C SER A 114 -0.34 -26.40 1.02
N VAL A 115 0.49 -26.15 0.00
CA VAL A 115 0.11 -26.26 -1.41
C VAL A 115 0.88 -27.42 -2.03
N LYS A 116 0.15 -28.36 -2.65
CA LYS A 116 0.75 -29.55 -3.27
C LYS A 116 1.43 -29.26 -4.62
N SER A 117 0.83 -28.40 -5.42
CA SER A 117 1.31 -28.07 -6.77
C SER A 117 0.96 -26.63 -7.13
N VAL A 118 1.92 -25.91 -7.70
CA VAL A 118 1.74 -24.55 -8.23
C VAL A 118 2.02 -24.59 -9.73
N PRO A 119 1.15 -24.00 -10.58
CA PRO A 119 1.42 -23.88 -12.02
C PRO A 119 2.78 -23.23 -12.32
N GLU A 120 3.48 -23.72 -13.34
CA GLU A 120 4.84 -23.25 -13.67
C GLU A 120 4.89 -21.73 -13.97
N LYS A 121 3.86 -21.19 -14.62
CA LYS A 121 3.74 -19.75 -14.90
C LYS A 121 3.74 -18.93 -13.60
N LEU A 122 3.12 -19.44 -12.53
CA LEU A 122 3.09 -18.79 -11.22
C LEU A 122 4.40 -18.97 -10.44
N LEU A 123 5.11 -20.08 -10.64
CA LEU A 123 6.46 -20.26 -10.08
C LEU A 123 7.48 -19.30 -10.71
N ARG A 124 7.27 -18.93 -11.97
CA ARG A 124 8.12 -18.00 -12.74
C ARG A 124 7.48 -16.61 -12.89
N CYS A 125 6.55 -16.22 -12.01
CA CYS A 125 5.79 -14.97 -12.16
C CYS A 125 6.66 -13.70 -12.11
N PHE A 126 7.87 -13.77 -11.53
CA PHE A 126 8.85 -12.68 -11.54
C PHE A 126 9.93 -12.82 -12.62
N GLY A 127 9.75 -13.74 -13.57
CA GLY A 127 10.71 -14.03 -14.63
C GLY A 127 11.87 -14.92 -14.18
N GLU A 128 12.88 -15.02 -15.04
CA GLU A 128 14.10 -15.76 -14.73
C GLU A 128 14.97 -15.01 -13.71
N GLN A 129 15.46 -15.74 -12.72
CA GLN A 129 16.35 -15.19 -11.70
C GLN A 129 17.65 -14.71 -12.36
N THR A 130 17.79 -13.40 -12.50
CA THR A 130 19.01 -12.78 -13.03
C THR A 130 20.18 -13.04 -12.08
N LYS A 131 21.40 -13.09 -12.65
CA LYS A 131 22.64 -13.44 -11.93
C LYS A 131 22.70 -12.75 -10.56
N LYS A 132 22.77 -13.57 -9.51
CA LYS A 132 22.70 -13.14 -8.10
C LYS A 132 23.77 -12.09 -7.79
N GLN A 133 23.39 -10.81 -7.83
CA GLN A 133 24.18 -9.76 -7.20
C GLN A 133 24.17 -9.95 -5.68
N PRO A 134 25.21 -9.49 -4.95
CA PRO A 134 25.22 -9.57 -3.50
C PRO A 134 24.06 -8.76 -2.90
N ARG A 135 23.46 -9.29 -1.82
CA ARG A 135 22.19 -8.79 -1.23
C ARG A 135 22.19 -7.29 -0.92
N HIS A 136 23.32 -6.73 -0.52
CA HIS A 136 23.48 -5.31 -0.20
C HIS A 136 23.34 -4.36 -1.41
N LYS A 137 23.28 -4.88 -2.64
CA LYS A 137 23.08 -4.07 -3.87
C LYS A 137 21.59 -3.78 -4.14
N TYR A 138 20.69 -4.51 -3.48
CA TYR A 138 19.25 -4.33 -3.63
C TYR A 138 18.72 -3.36 -2.57
N GLN A 139 17.63 -2.68 -2.91
CA GLN A 139 16.95 -1.71 -2.04
C GLN A 139 15.76 -2.34 -1.32
N LEU A 140 15.09 -3.29 -1.98
CA LEU A 140 13.91 -3.97 -1.47
C LEU A 140 14.03 -5.48 -1.74
N GLY A 141 13.72 -6.29 -0.74
CA GLY A 141 13.44 -7.72 -0.94
C GLY A 141 11.95 -7.92 -1.17
N PHE A 142 11.58 -8.64 -2.22
CA PHE A 142 10.19 -8.96 -2.54
C PHE A 142 10.03 -10.47 -2.65
N THR A 143 9.43 -11.07 -1.64
CA THR A 143 9.25 -12.52 -1.55
C THR A 143 7.78 -12.88 -1.66
N LEU A 144 7.42 -13.65 -2.68
CA LEU A 144 6.09 -14.24 -2.83
C LEU A 144 6.13 -15.70 -2.38
N ILE A 145 5.24 -16.08 -1.48
CA ILE A 145 5.08 -17.45 -1.00
C ILE A 145 3.69 -17.93 -1.41
N TRP A 146 3.65 -18.89 -2.34
CA TRP A 146 2.42 -19.60 -2.66
C TRP A 146 2.03 -20.48 -1.47
N LYS A 147 0.94 -20.12 -0.81
CA LYS A 147 0.48 -20.72 0.44
C LYS A 147 -1.04 -20.80 0.41
N ASP A 148 -1.59 -21.89 0.93
CA ASP A 148 -3.04 -21.98 1.14
C ASP A 148 -3.47 -21.03 2.26
N VAL A 149 -3.90 -19.84 1.86
CA VAL A 149 -4.44 -18.77 2.71
C VAL A 149 -5.77 -18.28 2.13
N PRO A 150 -6.73 -17.85 2.98
CA PRO A 150 -8.04 -17.39 2.50
C PRO A 150 -7.96 -16.01 1.84
N LYS A 151 -7.01 -15.16 2.26
CA LYS A 151 -6.75 -13.84 1.70
C LYS A 151 -5.24 -13.63 1.58
N PRO A 152 -4.75 -12.85 0.62
CA PRO A 152 -3.35 -12.45 0.58
C PRO A 152 -2.94 -11.76 1.88
N GLN A 153 -1.76 -12.11 2.41
CA GLN A 153 -1.21 -11.56 3.64
C GLN A 153 0.21 -11.06 3.40
N MET A 154 0.49 -9.82 3.75
CA MET A 154 1.83 -9.25 3.70
C MET A 154 2.42 -9.10 5.09
N LYS A 155 3.71 -9.38 5.22
CA LYS A 155 4.55 -8.99 6.36
C LYS A 155 5.66 -8.10 5.84
N PHE A 156 5.87 -6.98 6.51
CA PHE A 156 6.96 -6.06 6.25
C PHE A 156 7.90 -6.06 7.46
N SER A 157 9.20 -6.31 7.26
CA SER A 157 10.19 -6.41 8.34
C SER A 157 9.75 -7.32 9.50
N ILE A 158 9.93 -8.63 9.29
CA ILE A 158 9.26 -9.77 9.97
C ILE A 158 9.25 -9.73 11.52
N GLN A 159 10.09 -8.93 12.17
CA GLN A 159 10.26 -8.94 13.62
C GLN A 159 9.25 -8.10 14.41
N THR A 160 8.55 -7.12 13.81
CA THR A 160 7.80 -6.12 14.60
C THR A 160 6.39 -5.76 14.11
N MET A 161 5.93 -6.25 12.96
CA MET A 161 4.65 -5.81 12.36
C MET A 161 3.55 -6.87 12.43
N CYS A 162 2.30 -6.41 12.66
CA CYS A 162 1.12 -7.23 12.41
C CYS A 162 0.96 -7.52 10.90
N PRO A 163 0.51 -8.73 10.51
CA PRO A 163 0.27 -9.03 9.10
C PRO A 163 -0.81 -8.10 8.51
N ILE A 164 -0.54 -7.53 7.34
CA ILE A 164 -1.54 -6.79 6.57
C ILE A 164 -2.30 -7.79 5.70
N GLU A 165 -3.61 -7.86 5.88
CA GLU A 165 -4.47 -8.76 5.12
C GLU A 165 -5.26 -8.04 4.03
N GLY A 166 -5.48 -8.74 2.92
CA GLY A 166 -6.29 -8.29 1.81
C GLY A 166 -5.48 -7.63 0.69
N GLU A 167 -5.77 -8.02 -0.55
CA GLU A 167 -5.05 -7.55 -1.74
C GLU A 167 -5.04 -6.02 -1.87
N GLY A 168 -6.18 -5.36 -1.61
CA GLY A 168 -6.27 -3.90 -1.71
C GLY A 168 -5.39 -3.15 -0.71
N ASN A 169 -5.29 -3.64 0.52
CA ASN A 169 -4.46 -3.02 1.55
C ASN A 169 -2.97 -3.17 1.23
N ILE A 170 -2.58 -4.35 0.75
CA ILE A 170 -1.22 -4.61 0.29
C ILE A 170 -0.91 -3.74 -0.94
N ALA A 171 -1.87 -3.62 -1.88
CA ALA A 171 -1.71 -2.82 -3.08
C ALA A 171 -1.52 -1.33 -2.76
N ARG A 172 -2.32 -0.78 -1.84
CA ARG A 172 -2.16 0.60 -1.33
C ARG A 172 -0.76 0.81 -0.76
N PHE A 173 -0.32 -0.07 0.14
CA PHE A 173 1.02 0.02 0.74
C PHE A 173 2.12 0.02 -0.32
N LEU A 174 2.09 -0.94 -1.26
CA LEU A 174 3.12 -1.04 -2.30
C LEU A 174 3.10 0.15 -3.25
N PHE A 175 1.92 0.67 -3.60
CA PHE A 175 1.82 1.83 -4.48
C PHE A 175 2.28 3.13 -3.81
N SER A 176 2.04 3.27 -2.50
CA SER A 176 2.53 4.42 -1.73
C SER A 176 4.06 4.52 -1.75
N LEU A 177 4.78 3.42 -1.98
CA LEU A 177 6.24 3.47 -2.15
C LEU A 177 6.67 4.31 -3.36
N PHE A 178 5.82 4.52 -4.37
CA PHE A 178 6.17 5.28 -5.58
C PHE A 178 5.98 6.79 -5.48
N CYS A 179 5.09 7.23 -4.60
CA CYS A 179 4.57 8.58 -4.61
C CYS A 179 4.53 9.15 -3.18
N PRO A 180 5.58 9.86 -2.76
CA PRO A 180 5.63 10.49 -1.45
C PRO A 180 4.67 11.68 -1.30
N LYS A 181 4.09 12.17 -2.41
CA LYS A 181 3.26 13.38 -2.38
C LYS A 181 1.91 13.07 -1.75
N HIS A 182 1.56 13.86 -0.73
CA HIS A 182 0.23 13.93 -0.16
C HIS A 182 -0.73 14.44 -1.24
N SER A 183 -1.37 13.53 -1.98
CA SER A 183 -2.56 13.88 -2.74
C SER A 183 -3.56 14.52 -1.77
N ALA A 184 -4.29 15.55 -2.21
CA ALA A 184 -5.32 16.17 -1.39
C ALA A 184 -6.20 15.07 -0.75
N ALA A 185 -6.60 15.23 0.51
CA ALA A 185 -7.31 14.19 1.27
C ALA A 185 -8.51 13.59 0.51
N VAL A 186 -9.20 14.43 -0.27
CA VAL A 186 -10.29 14.04 -1.18
C VAL A 186 -9.83 13.03 -2.24
N THR A 187 -8.72 13.32 -2.93
CA THR A 187 -8.14 12.46 -3.97
C THR A 187 -7.71 11.13 -3.38
N SER A 188 -7.01 11.12 -2.25
CA SER A 188 -6.59 9.88 -1.57
C SER A 188 -7.79 9.00 -1.21
N THR A 189 -8.82 9.60 -0.63
CA THR A 189 -10.04 8.88 -0.23
C THR A 189 -10.79 8.33 -1.46
N LEU A 190 -10.81 9.08 -2.56
CA LEU A 190 -11.43 8.63 -3.80
C LEU A 190 -10.68 7.46 -4.43
N ILE A 191 -9.34 7.48 -4.40
CA ILE A 191 -8.50 6.34 -4.82
C ILE A 191 -8.85 5.11 -3.98
N ASP A 192 -8.91 5.26 -2.66
CA ASP A 192 -9.24 4.16 -1.75
C ASP A 192 -10.64 3.60 -2.01
N SER A 193 -11.62 4.48 -2.24
CA SER A 193 -12.99 4.09 -2.58
C SER A 193 -13.05 3.27 -3.88
N TRP A 194 -12.27 3.61 -4.89
CA TRP A 194 -12.19 2.83 -6.12
C TRP A 194 -11.52 1.47 -5.93
N VAL A 195 -10.48 1.38 -5.10
CA VAL A 195 -9.85 0.10 -4.74
C VAL A 195 -10.87 -0.83 -4.07
N ASP A 196 -11.65 -0.33 -3.11
CA ASP A 196 -12.68 -1.12 -2.45
C ASP A 196 -13.82 -1.51 -3.41
N THR A 197 -14.24 -0.59 -4.27
CA THR A 197 -15.25 -0.85 -5.30
C THR A 197 -14.79 -1.94 -6.27
N ALA A 198 -13.53 -1.93 -6.68
CA ALA A 198 -12.96 -2.94 -7.55
C ALA A 198 -12.93 -4.34 -6.90
N LEU A 199 -12.53 -4.43 -5.63
CA LEU A 199 -12.39 -5.72 -4.96
C LEU A 199 -13.74 -6.30 -4.51
N PHE A 200 -14.60 -5.48 -3.90
CA PHE A 200 -15.82 -5.98 -3.25
C PHE A 200 -17.04 -5.96 -4.17
N GLN A 201 -17.13 -5.02 -5.12
CA GLN A 201 -18.30 -4.90 -6.00
C GLN A 201 -18.05 -5.40 -7.42
N LEU A 202 -16.87 -5.10 -8.00
CA LEU A 202 -16.56 -5.56 -9.35
C LEU A 202 -16.15 -7.04 -9.35
N ARG A 203 -15.14 -7.42 -8.56
CA ARG A 203 -14.64 -8.79 -8.55
C ARG A 203 -15.63 -9.76 -7.92
N GLU A 204 -16.08 -9.46 -6.71
CA GLU A 204 -16.89 -10.38 -5.89
C GLU A 204 -18.40 -10.16 -6.03
N GLY A 205 -18.84 -9.05 -6.65
CA GLY A 205 -20.26 -8.72 -6.78
C GLY A 205 -21.01 -9.48 -7.87
N SER A 206 -22.33 -9.36 -7.80
CA SER A 206 -23.30 -9.86 -8.79
C SER A 206 -23.19 -9.16 -10.14
N SER A 207 -23.82 -9.72 -11.18
CA SER A 207 -23.87 -9.10 -12.51
C SER A 207 -24.46 -7.68 -12.49
N LYS A 208 -25.42 -7.41 -11.57
CA LYS A 208 -26.02 -6.08 -11.41
C LYS A 208 -25.05 -5.09 -10.80
N GLU A 209 -24.30 -5.50 -9.78
CA GLU A 209 -23.26 -4.67 -9.14
C GLU A 209 -22.12 -4.40 -10.13
N ARG A 210 -21.63 -5.43 -10.82
CA ARG A 210 -20.62 -5.29 -11.89
C ARG A 210 -21.05 -4.29 -12.97
N ALA A 211 -22.29 -4.41 -13.45
CA ALA A 211 -22.82 -3.46 -14.45
C ALA A 211 -22.92 -2.03 -13.90
N ALA A 212 -23.25 -1.86 -12.61
CA ALA A 212 -23.26 -0.54 -11.97
C ALA A 212 -21.84 0.05 -11.86
N VAL A 213 -20.86 -0.75 -11.44
CA VAL A 213 -19.46 -0.32 -11.37
C VAL A 213 -18.95 0.07 -12.75
N LEU A 214 -19.22 -0.72 -13.80
CA LEU A 214 -18.80 -0.40 -15.17
C LEU A 214 -19.41 0.91 -15.68
N ARG A 215 -20.66 1.23 -15.33
CA ARG A 215 -21.26 2.53 -15.64
C ARG A 215 -20.55 3.67 -14.91
N SER A 216 -20.25 3.51 -13.62
CA SER A 216 -19.52 4.50 -12.83
C SER A 216 -18.10 4.73 -13.37
N MET A 217 -17.38 3.66 -13.72
CA MET A 217 -16.06 3.74 -14.34
C MET A 217 -16.13 4.48 -15.68
N ASN A 218 -17.11 4.15 -16.54
CA ASN A 218 -17.27 4.82 -17.84
C ASN A 218 -17.54 6.32 -17.70
N ALA A 219 -18.30 6.72 -16.68
CA ALA A 219 -18.56 8.12 -16.39
C ALA A 219 -17.31 8.85 -15.86
N ALA A 220 -16.55 8.23 -14.97
CA ALA A 220 -15.29 8.80 -14.46
C ALA A 220 -14.26 8.97 -15.58
N LEU A 221 -14.04 7.92 -16.37
CA LEU A 221 -13.09 7.90 -17.50
C LEU A 221 -13.55 8.73 -18.70
N GLY A 222 -14.81 9.20 -18.71
CA GLY A 222 -15.28 10.20 -19.66
C GLY A 222 -14.79 11.61 -19.32
N ARG A 223 -14.35 11.86 -18.08
CA ARG A 223 -13.89 13.16 -17.59
C ARG A 223 -12.37 13.24 -17.45
N SER A 224 -11.70 12.11 -17.27
CA SER A 224 -10.27 12.03 -17.03
C SER A 224 -9.64 10.80 -17.67
N SER A 225 -8.31 10.82 -17.87
CA SER A 225 -7.56 9.72 -18.51
C SER A 225 -7.50 8.45 -17.66
N TRP A 226 -7.50 8.61 -16.34
CA TRP A 226 -7.45 7.54 -15.33
C TRP A 226 -8.64 7.66 -14.39
N LEU A 227 -8.88 6.65 -13.55
CA LEU A 227 -10.05 6.61 -12.65
C LEU A 227 -10.10 7.79 -11.68
N VAL A 228 -8.93 8.27 -11.25
CA VAL A 228 -8.80 9.42 -10.37
C VAL A 228 -7.83 10.44 -10.97
N GLY A 229 -8.30 11.17 -11.98
CA GLY A 229 -7.58 12.30 -12.56
C GLY A 229 -6.68 11.93 -13.75
N SER A 230 -5.59 12.69 -13.91
CA SER A 230 -4.72 12.63 -15.09
C SER A 230 -3.57 11.64 -15.00
N GLU A 231 -3.34 11.04 -13.84
CA GLU A 231 -2.22 10.11 -13.60
C GLU A 231 -2.70 8.72 -13.14
N LEU A 232 -1.88 7.71 -13.42
CA LEU A 232 -2.11 6.34 -12.97
C LEU A 232 -2.07 6.29 -11.44
N SER A 233 -3.05 5.62 -10.84
CA SER A 233 -3.10 5.38 -9.40
C SER A 233 -3.27 3.89 -9.08
N VAL A 234 -3.18 3.52 -7.79
CA VAL A 234 -3.50 2.16 -7.34
C VAL A 234 -4.94 1.74 -7.68
N ALA A 235 -5.87 2.71 -7.77
CA ALA A 235 -7.24 2.43 -8.20
C ALA A 235 -7.26 1.81 -9.60
N ASP A 236 -6.46 2.34 -10.53
CA ASP A 236 -6.38 1.83 -11.90
C ASP A 236 -5.79 0.42 -11.95
N VAL A 237 -4.72 0.18 -11.20
CA VAL A 237 -4.06 -1.13 -11.12
C VAL A 237 -5.03 -2.20 -10.61
N VAL A 238 -5.70 -1.92 -9.49
CA VAL A 238 -6.61 -2.87 -8.84
C VAL A 238 -7.88 -3.07 -9.67
N ALA A 239 -8.48 -2.00 -10.19
CA ALA A 239 -9.69 -2.08 -11.02
C ALA A 239 -9.44 -2.84 -12.32
N TRP A 240 -8.29 -2.61 -12.97
CA TRP A 240 -7.97 -3.32 -14.20
C TRP A 240 -7.77 -4.81 -13.92
N CYS A 241 -7.05 -5.16 -12.87
CA CYS A 241 -6.84 -6.56 -12.48
C CYS A 241 -8.16 -7.25 -12.14
N ALA A 242 -9.04 -6.59 -11.37
CA ALA A 242 -10.37 -7.09 -11.05
C ALA A 242 -11.19 -7.36 -12.32
N LEU A 243 -11.14 -6.45 -13.30
CA LEU A 243 -11.87 -6.59 -14.56
C LEU A 243 -11.35 -7.75 -15.43
N GLN A 244 -10.04 -8.00 -15.42
CA GLN A 244 -9.48 -9.17 -16.12
C GLN A 244 -9.89 -10.49 -15.45
N GLN A 245 -10.02 -10.51 -14.12
CA GLN A 245 -10.43 -11.70 -13.37
C GLN A 245 -11.92 -12.03 -13.50
N THR A 246 -12.78 -11.06 -13.78
CA THR A 246 -14.23 -11.28 -13.94
C THR A 246 -14.62 -11.73 -15.35
N GLY A 247 -13.72 -11.64 -16.33
CA GLY A 247 -14.02 -11.97 -17.73
C GLY A 247 -15.00 -11.00 -18.41
N THR A 248 -15.35 -9.89 -17.77
CA THR A 248 -16.32 -8.90 -18.30
C THR A 248 -15.68 -7.81 -19.16
N ALA A 249 -14.37 -7.92 -19.43
CA ALA A 249 -13.58 -6.97 -20.22
C ALA A 249 -14.18 -6.66 -21.60
N SER A 250 -14.67 -7.69 -22.32
CA SER A 250 -15.19 -7.55 -23.69
C SER A 250 -16.53 -6.82 -23.77
N ALA A 251 -17.33 -6.86 -22.70
CA ALA A 251 -18.62 -6.18 -22.60
C ALA A 251 -18.52 -4.79 -21.94
N ALA A 252 -17.30 -4.31 -21.66
CA ALA A 252 -17.11 -3.04 -21.00
C ALA A 252 -17.53 -1.85 -21.90
N PRO A 253 -18.04 -0.74 -21.33
CA PRO A 253 -18.35 0.48 -22.08
C PRO A 253 -17.13 1.13 -22.76
N ALA A 254 -17.36 2.02 -23.73
CA ALA A 254 -16.33 2.57 -24.61
C ALA A 254 -15.14 3.25 -23.89
N ASN A 255 -15.40 4.08 -22.87
CA ASN A 255 -14.31 4.74 -22.13
C ASN A 255 -13.51 3.73 -21.31
N VAL A 256 -14.18 2.70 -20.77
CA VAL A 256 -13.52 1.61 -20.05
C VAL A 256 -12.64 0.80 -21.01
N GLN A 257 -13.12 0.45 -22.20
CA GLN A 257 -12.31 -0.26 -23.20
C GLN A 257 -11.07 0.56 -23.61
N LYS A 258 -11.22 1.88 -23.80
CA LYS A 258 -10.10 2.77 -24.12
C LYS A 258 -9.08 2.78 -22.97
N TRP A 259 -9.53 2.95 -21.73
CA TRP A 259 -8.69 2.92 -20.54
C TRP A 259 -7.99 1.56 -20.35
N MET A 260 -8.68 0.44 -20.59
CA MET A 260 -8.06 -0.89 -20.52
C MET A 260 -6.88 -1.01 -21.48
N LYS A 261 -7.03 -0.50 -22.71
CA LYS A 261 -5.93 -0.47 -23.68
C LYS A 261 -4.79 0.44 -23.21
N SER A 262 -5.10 1.58 -22.60
CA SER A 262 -4.09 2.45 -21.98
C SER A 262 -3.31 1.73 -20.88
N CYS A 263 -3.98 0.96 -20.02
CA CYS A 263 -3.31 0.11 -19.03
C CYS A 263 -2.43 -0.95 -19.69
N GLU A 264 -2.96 -1.69 -20.69
CA GLU A 264 -2.24 -2.75 -21.39
C GLU A 264 -1.02 -2.27 -22.17
N ASN A 265 -1.00 -1.01 -22.60
CA ASN A 265 0.16 -0.39 -23.25
C ASN A 265 1.34 -0.21 -22.29
N LEU A 266 1.13 -0.28 -20.97
CA LEU A 266 2.20 -0.27 -19.98
C LEU A 266 2.81 -1.67 -19.83
N ALA A 267 4.14 -1.76 -19.91
CA ALA A 267 4.86 -3.04 -19.84
C ALA A 267 4.55 -3.87 -18.56
N PRO A 268 4.37 -3.26 -17.36
CA PRO A 268 3.98 -3.98 -16.15
C PRO A 268 2.65 -4.73 -16.27
N PHE A 269 1.64 -4.14 -16.91
CA PHE A 269 0.32 -4.73 -17.07
C PHE A 269 0.32 -5.86 -18.10
N SER A 270 0.90 -5.62 -19.27
CA SER A 270 0.96 -6.62 -20.35
C SER A 270 1.80 -7.84 -19.99
N SER A 271 2.84 -7.68 -19.16
CA SER A 271 3.67 -8.79 -18.68
C SER A 271 2.88 -9.75 -17.79
N VAL A 272 2.01 -9.22 -16.92
CA VAL A 272 1.15 -10.04 -16.04
C VAL A 272 0.05 -10.74 -16.84
N MET A 273 -0.48 -10.16 -17.91
CA MET A 273 -1.44 -10.86 -18.79
C MET A 273 -0.88 -12.15 -19.39
N LYS A 274 0.42 -12.21 -19.66
CA LYS A 274 1.07 -13.42 -20.18
C LYS A 274 1.11 -14.55 -19.16
N LEU A 275 0.90 -14.25 -17.87
CA LEU A 275 0.83 -15.26 -16.81
C LEU A 275 -0.57 -15.88 -16.70
N LEU A 276 -1.61 -15.21 -17.22
CA LEU A 276 -3.01 -15.64 -17.17
C LEU A 276 -3.47 -16.46 -18.38
N LYS A 277 -2.87 -16.22 -19.54
CA LYS A 277 -3.08 -17.02 -20.77
C LYS A 277 -2.13 -18.20 -20.78
#